data_AF-A0A1M6F2L7-F1
#
_entry.id   AF-A0A1M6F2L7-F1
#
_cell.length_a   1.000
_cell.length_b   1.000
_cell.length_c   1.000
_cell.angle_alpha   90.00
_cell.angle_beta   90.00
_cell.angle_gamma   90.00
#
_symmetry.space_group_name_H-M   'P 1'
#
loop_
_entity.id
_entity.type
_entity.pdbx_description
1 polymer ?
#
loop_
_entity_poly.entity_id
_entity_poly.type
_entity_poly.pdbx_seq_one_letter_code
_entity_poly.pdbx_strand_id
1 'polypeptide(L)'
;MKKKIEYTLIDHTADYGFTLCAESPEELYANAALALTDLMLGDSLIEPRLKHRIEVEGEDRTDLMINWLREILFLLAGEGEAFSQAEVETAEESFLCATVYTEAFDPEKHEILEEIKAVTYHQARVEQTDGGWECQVICDV
;
A
#
# COMPACT_ATOMS: atom_id res chain seq x y z
N MET A 1 38.58 24.30 3.85
CA MET A 1 37.64 24.50 4.98
C MET A 1 36.23 24.37 4.42
N LYS A 2 35.39 23.45 4.94
CA LYS A 2 33.99 23.32 4.50
C LYS A 2 33.17 24.48 5.05
N LYS A 3 32.37 25.13 4.19
CA LYS A 3 31.48 26.23 4.55
C LYS A 3 30.42 25.72 5.53
N LYS A 4 30.29 26.38 6.69
CA LYS A 4 29.23 26.07 7.66
C LYS A 4 27.96 26.77 7.19
N ILE A 5 26.87 26.02 7.08
CA ILE A 5 25.55 26.51 6.68
C ILE A 5 24.65 26.40 7.91
N GLU A 6 23.89 27.46 8.20
CA GLU A 6 22.87 27.44 9.24
C GLU A 6 21.54 27.02 8.62
N TYR A 7 20.87 26.04 9.23
CA TYR A 7 19.53 25.60 8.86
C TYR A 7 18.72 25.29 10.12
N THR A 8 17.41 25.40 10.03
CA THR A 8 16.46 25.02 11.08
C THR A 8 15.58 23.92 10.54
N LEU A 9 15.41 22.84 11.32
CA LEU A 9 14.48 21.78 10.99
C LEU A 9 13.07 22.26 11.29
N ILE A 10 12.15 22.00 10.37
CA ILE A 10 10.73 22.24 10.57
C ILE A 10 10.10 20.87 10.78
N ASP A 11 9.24 20.76 11.79
CA ASP A 11 8.50 19.54 12.09
C ASP A 11 7.46 19.29 10.97
N HIS A 12 7.41 18.07 10.45
CA HIS A 12 6.48 17.64 9.40
C HIS A 12 5.71 16.45 9.92
N THR A 13 4.41 16.62 10.18
CA THR A 13 3.55 15.61 10.82
C THR A 13 2.52 15.03 9.85
N ALA A 14 2.79 15.03 8.54
CA ALA A 14 1.82 14.55 7.56
C ALA A 14 2.01 13.04 7.35
N ASP A 15 1.56 12.26 8.32
CA ASP A 15 1.52 10.80 8.27
C ASP A 15 0.06 10.35 8.31
N TYR A 16 -0.38 9.58 7.31
CA TYR A 16 -1.64 8.83 7.38
C TYR A 16 -1.34 7.36 7.60
N GLY A 17 -2.12 6.69 8.44
CA GLY A 17 -1.93 5.28 8.70
C GLY A 17 -3.24 4.55 8.89
N PHE A 18 -3.20 3.24 8.64
CA PHE A 18 -4.35 2.36 8.82
C PHE A 18 -3.94 1.09 9.56
N THR A 19 -4.94 0.50 10.21
CA THR A 19 -4.87 -0.82 10.84
C THR A 19 -6.03 -1.66 10.35
N LEU A 20 -5.80 -2.92 10.05
CA LEU A 20 -6.86 -3.85 9.64
C LEU A 20 -6.57 -5.26 10.14
N CYS A 21 -7.63 -6.05 10.23
CA CYS A 21 -7.58 -7.46 10.57
C CYS A 21 -8.17 -8.31 9.43
N ALA A 22 -7.70 -9.55 9.31
CA ALA A 22 -8.22 -10.52 8.33
C ALA A 22 -8.12 -11.96 8.88
N GLU A 23 -8.88 -12.90 8.29
CA GLU A 23 -8.86 -14.30 8.74
C GLU A 23 -7.60 -15.04 8.23
N SER A 24 -7.03 -14.61 7.10
CA SER A 24 -5.81 -15.18 6.51
C SER A 24 -4.80 -14.11 6.08
N PRO A 25 -3.52 -14.48 5.88
CA PRO A 25 -2.52 -13.55 5.31
C PRO A 25 -2.92 -13.04 3.94
N GLU A 26 -3.44 -13.92 3.07
CA GLU A 26 -3.86 -13.56 1.71
C GLU A 26 -4.93 -12.46 1.72
N GLU A 27 -5.93 -12.62 2.58
CA GLU A 27 -6.97 -11.63 2.78
C GLU A 27 -6.39 -10.33 3.39
N LEU A 28 -5.42 -10.43 4.31
CA LEU A 28 -4.76 -9.27 4.90
C LEU A 28 -4.07 -8.39 3.84
N TYR A 29 -3.28 -9.00 2.95
CA TYR A 29 -2.58 -8.26 1.88
C TYR A 29 -3.54 -7.67 0.85
N ALA A 30 -4.58 -8.42 0.47
CA ALA A 30 -5.62 -7.92 -0.44
C ALA A 30 -6.36 -6.70 0.17
N ASN A 31 -6.76 -6.81 1.44
CA ASN A 31 -7.45 -5.73 2.16
C ASN A 31 -6.55 -4.52 2.41
N ALA A 32 -5.24 -4.72 2.61
CA ALA A 32 -4.29 -3.61 2.74
C ALA A 32 -4.14 -2.82 1.44
N ALA A 33 -4.15 -3.48 0.29
CA ALA A 33 -4.14 -2.81 -1.02
C ALA A 33 -5.42 -1.98 -1.24
N LEU A 34 -6.57 -2.53 -0.85
CA LEU A 34 -7.84 -1.80 -0.86
C LEU A 34 -7.81 -0.58 0.07
N ALA A 35 -7.32 -0.74 1.30
CA ALA A 35 -7.22 0.35 2.27
C ALA A 35 -6.30 1.48 1.78
N LEU A 36 -5.16 1.16 1.18
CA LEU A 36 -4.28 2.16 0.57
C LEU A 36 -4.98 2.90 -0.58
N THR A 37 -5.74 2.17 -1.41
CA THR A 37 -6.47 2.75 -2.54
C THR A 37 -7.61 3.65 -2.07
N ASP A 38 -8.35 3.25 -1.04
CA ASP A 38 -9.40 4.04 -0.39
C ASP A 38 -8.84 5.34 0.19
N LEU A 39 -7.66 5.31 0.82
CA LEU A 39 -6.99 6.53 1.27
C LEU A 39 -6.69 7.49 0.12
N MET A 40 -6.26 6.98 -1.04
CA MET A 40 -5.91 7.82 -2.18
C MET A 40 -7.12 8.32 -2.98
N LEU A 41 -8.13 7.46 -3.18
CA LEU A 41 -9.20 7.65 -4.17
C LEU A 41 -10.63 7.59 -3.57
N GLY A 42 -10.76 7.32 -2.27
CA GLY A 42 -12.04 7.16 -1.57
C GLY A 42 -12.96 6.12 -2.22
N ASP A 43 -14.26 6.45 -2.24
CA ASP A 43 -15.33 5.61 -2.79
C ASP A 43 -15.37 5.56 -4.34
N SER A 44 -14.28 5.92 -5.02
CA SER A 44 -14.19 5.87 -6.48
C SER A 44 -14.48 4.43 -6.96
N LEU A 45 -15.44 4.28 -7.88
CA LEU A 45 -15.75 2.98 -8.46
C LEU A 45 -14.65 2.57 -9.44
N ILE A 46 -13.83 1.59 -9.09
CA ILE A 46 -12.72 1.13 -9.94
C ILE A 46 -13.05 -0.27 -10.48
N GLU A 47 -13.11 -0.42 -11.80
CA GLU A 47 -13.50 -1.68 -12.44
C GLU A 47 -12.29 -2.59 -12.74
N PRO A 48 -12.41 -3.93 -12.58
CA PRO A 48 -11.30 -4.85 -12.81
C PRO A 48 -11.09 -5.14 -14.32
N ARG A 49 -10.59 -4.15 -15.07
CA ARG A 49 -10.49 -4.19 -16.54
C ARG A 49 -9.15 -4.73 -17.04
N LEU A 50 -8.08 -4.35 -16.38
CA LEU A 50 -6.71 -4.76 -16.68
C LEU A 50 -6.27 -5.79 -15.62
N LYS A 51 -5.28 -6.61 -15.96
CA LYS A 51 -4.78 -7.71 -15.12
C LYS A 51 -3.26 -7.74 -15.12
N HIS A 52 -2.69 -7.70 -13.93
CA HIS A 52 -1.25 -7.79 -13.67
C HIS A 52 -0.95 -8.98 -12.78
N ARG A 53 0.17 -9.66 -13.01
CA ARG A 53 0.71 -10.62 -12.06
C ARG A 53 1.87 -9.96 -11.35
N ILE A 54 1.79 -9.87 -10.04
CA ILE A 54 2.80 -9.22 -9.19
C ILE A 54 3.36 -10.27 -8.24
N GLU A 55 4.68 -10.33 -8.18
CA GLU A 55 5.43 -11.18 -7.27
C GLU A 55 6.35 -10.28 -6.44
N VAL A 56 6.28 -10.41 -5.12
CA VAL A 56 6.99 -9.55 -4.18
C VAL A 56 7.76 -10.42 -3.19
N GLU A 57 8.99 -10.00 -2.89
CA GLU A 57 9.83 -10.60 -1.86
C GLU A 57 10.04 -9.59 -0.71
N GLY A 58 10.30 -10.11 0.49
CA GLY A 58 10.66 -9.32 1.65
C GLY A 58 11.47 -10.11 2.66
N GLU A 59 12.12 -9.44 3.61
CA GLU A 59 12.91 -10.10 4.67
C GLU A 59 12.02 -10.82 5.70
N ASP A 60 10.82 -10.28 5.95
CA ASP A 60 9.78 -10.81 6.81
C ASP A 60 8.40 -10.32 6.33
N ARG A 61 7.32 -10.67 7.04
CA ARG A 61 5.96 -10.26 6.66
C ARG A 61 5.73 -8.76 6.68
N THR A 62 6.42 -8.04 7.57
CA THR A 62 6.27 -6.57 7.65
C THR A 62 6.93 -5.94 6.43
N ASP A 63 8.16 -6.37 6.09
CA ASP A 63 8.84 -5.91 4.88
C ASP A 63 8.07 -6.30 3.60
N LEU A 64 7.51 -7.51 3.57
CA LEU A 64 6.68 -7.98 2.48
C LEU A 64 5.44 -7.10 2.28
N MET A 65 4.77 -6.66 3.36
CA MET A 65 3.64 -5.73 3.29
C MET A 65 4.04 -4.37 2.76
N ILE A 66 5.18 -3.84 3.20
CA ILE A 66 5.69 -2.57 2.69
C ILE A 66 6.00 -2.65 1.20
N ASN A 67 6.68 -3.71 0.76
CA ASN A 67 7.00 -3.89 -0.65
C ASN A 67 5.75 -4.11 -1.50
N TRP A 68 4.78 -4.89 -1.00
CA TRP A 68 3.48 -5.08 -1.65
C TRP A 68 2.74 -3.76 -1.87
N LEU A 69 2.59 -2.96 -0.81
CA LEU A 69 1.88 -1.69 -0.89
C LEU A 69 2.62 -0.64 -1.74
N ARG A 70 3.95 -0.75 -1.86
CA ARG A 70 4.73 0.06 -2.82
C ARG A 70 4.39 -0.29 -4.27
N GLU A 71 4.20 -1.57 -4.60
CA GLU A 71 3.76 -1.97 -5.94
C GLU A 71 2.36 -1.40 -6.23
N ILE A 72 1.44 -1.48 -5.26
CA ILE A 72 0.08 -0.90 -5.40
C ILE A 72 0.13 0.62 -5.59
N LEU A 73 0.95 1.31 -4.80
CA LEU A 73 1.17 2.75 -4.96
C LEU A 73 1.75 3.09 -6.33
N PHE A 74 2.70 2.28 -6.81
CA PHE A 74 3.35 2.48 -8.10
C PHE A 74 2.39 2.31 -9.28
N LEU A 75 1.40 1.41 -9.18
CA LEU A 75 0.35 1.29 -10.21
C LEU A 75 -0.33 2.65 -10.45
N LEU A 76 -0.71 3.36 -9.39
CA LEU A 76 -1.36 4.66 -9.53
C LEU A 76 -0.36 5.76 -9.89
N ALA A 77 0.69 5.95 -9.08
CA ALA A 77 1.60 7.09 -9.19
C ALA A 77 2.58 6.97 -10.37
N GLY A 78 2.94 5.75 -10.76
CA GLY A 78 3.89 5.46 -11.84
C GLY A 78 3.23 5.15 -13.16
N GLU A 79 2.23 4.25 -13.15
CA GLU A 79 1.59 3.74 -14.38
C GLU A 79 0.25 4.43 -14.69
N GLY A 80 -0.31 5.21 -13.76
CA GLY A 80 -1.60 5.86 -13.95
C GLY A 80 -2.78 4.87 -13.96
N GLU A 81 -2.68 3.80 -13.18
CA GLU A 81 -3.72 2.78 -13.04
C GLU A 81 -4.25 2.70 -11.61
N ALA A 82 -5.57 2.79 -11.46
CA ALA A 82 -6.25 2.64 -10.19
C ALA A 82 -6.45 1.16 -9.85
N PHE A 83 -6.10 0.78 -8.63
CA PHE A 83 -6.27 -0.58 -8.12
C PHE A 83 -7.74 -0.89 -7.83
N SER A 84 -8.23 -2.04 -8.30
CA SER A 84 -9.61 -2.50 -8.06
C SER A 84 -9.65 -3.58 -6.99
N GLN A 85 -8.91 -4.67 -7.20
CA GLN A 85 -8.91 -5.83 -6.31
C GLN A 85 -7.67 -6.70 -6.57
N ALA A 86 -7.35 -7.57 -5.62
CA ALA A 86 -6.29 -8.57 -5.75
C ALA A 86 -6.81 -9.98 -5.43
N GLU A 87 -6.42 -10.95 -6.24
CA GLU A 87 -6.48 -12.38 -5.95
C GLU A 87 -5.09 -12.82 -5.49
N VAL A 88 -4.85 -12.84 -4.19
CA VAL A 88 -3.57 -13.27 -3.61
C VAL A 88 -3.50 -14.79 -3.64
N GLU A 89 -2.64 -15.34 -4.49
CA GLU A 89 -2.49 -16.79 -4.66
C GLU A 89 -1.59 -17.41 -3.60
N THR A 90 -0.63 -16.65 -3.07
CA THR A 90 0.29 -17.12 -2.03
C THR A 90 0.78 -15.94 -1.19
N ALA A 91 0.75 -16.10 0.14
CA ALA A 91 1.26 -15.12 1.10
C ALA A 91 2.07 -15.81 2.21
N GLU A 92 3.29 -16.20 1.87
CA GLU A 92 4.24 -16.83 2.79
C GLU A 92 4.97 -15.79 3.66
N GLU A 93 6.00 -16.22 4.41
CA GLU A 93 6.73 -15.34 5.33
C GLU A 93 7.47 -14.20 4.61
N SER A 94 8.04 -14.51 3.46
CA SER A 94 8.97 -13.64 2.73
C SER A 94 8.64 -13.52 1.24
N PHE A 95 7.51 -14.08 0.81
CA PHE A 95 7.11 -14.11 -0.60
C PHE A 95 5.59 -14.00 -0.74
N LEU A 96 5.17 -13.13 -1.67
CA LEU A 96 3.78 -12.94 -2.07
C LEU A 96 3.65 -13.05 -3.58
N CYS A 97 2.63 -13.77 -4.05
CA CYS A 97 2.20 -13.76 -5.44
C CYS A 97 0.71 -13.42 -5.49
N ALA A 98 0.37 -12.44 -6.32
CA ALA A 98 -1.00 -12.03 -6.53
C ALA A 98 -1.28 -11.70 -8.00
N THR A 99 -2.51 -11.99 -8.41
CA THR A 99 -3.12 -11.34 -9.56
C THR A 99 -3.79 -10.05 -9.10
N VAL A 100 -3.40 -8.92 -9.69
CA VAL A 100 -3.99 -7.61 -9.45
C VAL A 100 -4.87 -7.19 -10.62
N TYR A 101 -6.04 -6.64 -10.32
CA TYR A 101 -6.94 -6.06 -11.30
C TYR A 101 -7.00 -4.54 -11.15
N THR A 102 -6.95 -3.83 -12.27
CA THR A 102 -6.87 -2.37 -12.30
C THR A 102 -7.76 -1.77 -13.38
N GLU A 103 -7.89 -0.44 -13.34
CA GLU A 103 -8.46 0.39 -14.39
C GLU A 103 -7.49 1.54 -14.71
N ALA A 104 -7.42 1.99 -15.96
CA ALA A 104 -6.73 3.25 -16.25
C ALA A 104 -7.36 4.40 -15.45
N PHE A 105 -6.53 5.25 -14.86
CA PHE A 105 -6.99 6.39 -14.09
C PHE A 105 -7.75 7.37 -15.00
N ASP A 106 -8.96 7.73 -14.59
CA ASP A 106 -9.82 8.67 -15.27
C ASP A 106 -10.17 9.82 -14.31
N PRO A 107 -9.68 11.05 -14.54
CA PRO A 107 -9.94 12.18 -13.64
C PRO A 107 -11.40 12.64 -13.61
N GLU A 108 -12.25 12.22 -14.55
CA GLU A 108 -13.70 12.48 -14.49
C GLU A 108 -14.42 11.50 -13.55
N LYS A 109 -13.78 10.36 -13.24
CA LYS A 109 -14.35 9.25 -12.46
C LYS A 109 -13.67 9.07 -11.10
N HIS A 110 -12.36 9.31 -11.03
CA HIS A 110 -11.51 9.08 -9.88
C HIS A 110 -11.02 10.41 -9.32
N GLU A 111 -11.48 10.76 -8.12
CA GLU A 111 -11.00 11.93 -7.38
C GLU A 111 -9.79 11.53 -6.52
N ILE A 112 -8.69 12.26 -6.61
CA ILE A 112 -7.55 12.06 -5.71
C ILE A 112 -7.82 12.84 -4.42
N LEU A 113 -8.05 12.12 -3.33
CA LEU A 113 -8.29 12.69 -2.00
C LEU A 113 -6.97 13.01 -1.29
N GLU A 114 -6.03 12.06 -1.33
CA GLU A 114 -4.72 12.18 -0.70
C GLU A 114 -3.61 11.69 -1.64
N GLU A 115 -2.54 12.46 -1.74
CA GLU A 115 -1.36 12.10 -2.53
C GLU A 115 -0.36 11.37 -1.64
N ILE A 116 -0.52 10.05 -1.52
CA ILE A 116 0.42 9.22 -0.78
C ILE A 116 1.75 9.18 -1.55
N LYS A 117 2.84 9.66 -0.94
CA LYS A 117 4.18 9.69 -1.53
C LYS A 117 4.96 8.41 -1.30
N ALA A 118 4.79 7.81 -0.12
CA ALA A 118 5.52 6.61 0.25
C ALA A 118 4.81 5.77 1.30
N VAL A 119 4.98 4.46 1.19
CA VAL A 119 4.67 3.50 2.25
C VAL A 119 5.93 3.30 3.10
N THR A 120 5.83 3.52 4.41
CA THR A 120 6.99 3.62 5.30
C THR A 120 7.07 2.47 6.27
N TYR A 121 8.29 2.13 6.72
CA TYR A 121 8.50 1.20 7.83
C TYR A 121 8.15 1.79 9.20
N HIS A 122 7.74 3.07 9.27
CA HIS A 122 7.48 3.73 10.54
C HIS A 122 6.29 3.07 11.23
N GLN A 123 6.56 2.37 12.33
CA GLN A 123 5.55 1.59 13.10
C GLN A 123 4.76 0.57 12.25
N ALA A 124 5.33 0.15 11.12
CA ALA A 124 4.75 -0.90 10.32
C ALA A 124 4.87 -2.23 11.07
N ARG A 125 3.82 -3.04 11.05
CA ARG A 125 3.83 -4.41 11.58
C ARG A 125 2.82 -5.28 10.86
N VAL A 126 3.15 -6.56 10.75
CA VAL A 126 2.23 -7.64 10.38
C VAL A 126 2.38 -8.76 11.38
N GLU A 127 1.30 -9.12 12.06
CA GLU A 127 1.36 -10.08 13.17
C GLU A 127 0.18 -11.05 13.12
N GLN A 128 0.45 -12.30 13.51
CA GLN A 128 -0.60 -13.27 13.78
C GLN A 128 -1.16 -13.04 15.19
N THR A 129 -2.47 -13.00 15.31
CA THR A 129 -3.19 -12.81 16.58
C THR A 129 -4.07 -14.04 16.85
N ASP A 130 -4.66 -14.11 18.06
CA ASP A 130 -5.62 -15.17 18.41
C ASP A 130 -6.86 -15.18 17.49
N GLY A 131 -7.17 -14.06 16.85
CA GLY A 131 -8.34 -13.88 15.99
C GLY A 131 -8.06 -13.91 14.48
N GLY A 132 -6.82 -14.18 14.06
CA GLY A 132 -6.41 -14.14 12.65
C GLY A 132 -5.11 -13.36 12.46
N TRP A 133 -5.12 -12.40 11.55
CA TRP A 133 -3.97 -11.57 11.20
C TRP A 133 -4.30 -10.10 11.36
N GLU A 134 -3.31 -9.30 11.75
CA GLU A 134 -3.41 -7.84 11.85
C GLU A 134 -2.23 -7.19 11.13
N CYS A 135 -2.46 -6.03 10.49
CA CYS A 135 -1.38 -5.14 10.09
C CYS A 135 -1.62 -3.70 10.56
N GLN A 136 -0.51 -2.96 10.68
CA GLN A 136 -0.48 -1.51 10.76
C GLN A 136 0.51 -0.98 9.74
N VAL A 137 0.14 0.07 9.03
CA VAL A 137 1.01 0.75 8.06
C VAL A 137 0.86 2.26 8.22
N ILE A 138 1.96 2.99 8.09
CA ILE A 138 2.01 4.44 8.05
C ILE A 138 2.63 4.91 6.74
N CYS A 139 1.98 5.86 6.11
CA CYS A 139 2.29 6.44 4.82
C CYS A 139 2.65 7.93 4.97
N ASP A 140 3.62 8.36 4.17
CA ASP A 140 3.99 9.78 4.00
C ASP A 140 3.10 10.38 2.90
N VAL A 141 2.52 11.56 3.16
CA VAL A 141 1.73 12.34 2.19
C VAL A 141 2.39 13.65 1.79
#